data_AF-A0A818JX88-F1
#
_entry.id   AF-A0A818JX88-F1
#
_cell.length_a   1.000
_cell.length_b   1.000
_cell.length_c   1.000
_cell.angle_alpha   90.00
_cell.angle_beta   90.00
_cell.angle_gamma   90.00
#
_symmetry.space_group_name_H-M   'P 1'
#
loop_
_entity.id
_entity.type
_entity.pdbx_description
1 polymer ?
#
loop_
_entity_poly.entity_id
_entity_poly.type
_entity_poly.pdbx_seq_one_letter_code
_entity_poly.pdbx_strand_id
1 'polypeptide(L)'
;MIDAAKHFIYIENQFFITIAQDSVVQNQIADVLFRRIERAHKNAEKFRIYVVLPLLPGFDNTNAVQAVLYFIMRSIIKGDNSLLKRLEKACIPPKDYINFFGMRHHDILMGRLVTEIIYVHSKLMIIDDRMAICGSANINDRSLVGNRDSEFCVVINDIEEEDGRFNRQPVRVGKFCSSWRKKIFEMLLGIQFENPNNIDITDPVSDEFYSYFQDVAKQNTLIYEEVFATIPTDHTRTFAQVTAYNGMAKMKDTDPIKVYMRMHKFRSF
;
A
#
# COMPACT_ATOMS: atom_id res chain seq x y z
N MET A 1 -5.14 18.68 -3.50
CA MET A 1 -4.20 17.70 -4.10
C MET A 1 -4.95 16.47 -4.61
N ILE A 2 -5.45 15.58 -3.74
CA ILE A 2 -6.19 14.35 -4.13
C ILE A 2 -7.37 14.66 -5.08
N ASP A 3 -8.19 15.67 -4.76
CA ASP A 3 -9.35 16.04 -5.59
C ASP A 3 -8.97 16.47 -7.02
N ALA A 4 -7.78 17.06 -7.19
CA ALA A 4 -7.27 17.52 -8.48
C ALA A 4 -6.53 16.44 -9.27
N ALA A 5 -6.25 15.27 -8.67
CA ALA A 5 -5.55 14.17 -9.33
C ALA A 5 -6.32 13.69 -10.56
N LYS A 6 -5.63 13.35 -11.65
CA LYS A 6 -6.22 12.98 -12.93
C LYS A 6 -6.06 11.50 -13.25
N HIS A 7 -4.91 10.92 -12.95
CA HIS A 7 -4.50 9.61 -13.46
C HIS A 7 -4.21 8.61 -12.35
N PHE A 8 -3.40 8.97 -11.35
CA PHE A 8 -3.15 8.08 -10.22
C PHE A 8 -2.65 8.81 -8.98
N ILE A 9 -2.73 8.10 -7.85
CA ILE A 9 -2.14 8.51 -6.59
C ILE A 9 -1.33 7.34 -6.02
N TYR A 10 -0.11 7.60 -5.62
CA TYR A 10 0.70 6.68 -4.84
C TYR A 10 0.85 7.22 -3.42
N ILE A 11 0.65 6.39 -2.40
CA ILE A 11 0.72 6.75 -0.99
C ILE A 11 1.61 5.74 -0.26
N GLU A 12 2.63 6.21 0.44
CA GLU A 12 3.24 5.47 1.54
C GLU A 12 2.99 6.22 2.84
N ASN A 13 2.36 5.56 3.82
CA ASN A 13 2.13 6.18 5.11
C ASN A 13 2.23 5.18 6.26
N GLN A 14 2.77 5.62 7.39
CA GLN A 14 2.80 4.80 8.61
C GLN A 14 1.40 4.51 9.15
N PHE A 15 0.46 5.45 8.99
CA PHE A 15 -0.92 5.27 9.43
C PHE A 15 -1.90 5.61 8.31
N PHE A 16 -3.05 4.95 8.34
CA PHE A 16 -4.19 5.25 7.48
C PHE A 16 -5.45 5.27 8.34
N ILE A 17 -5.58 6.30 9.17
CA ILE A 17 -6.69 6.51 10.09
C ILE A 17 -7.52 7.69 9.57
N THR A 18 -8.52 7.37 8.77
CA THR A 18 -9.43 8.32 8.16
C THR A 18 -10.77 7.64 7.94
N ILE A 19 -11.82 8.17 8.57
CA ILE A 19 -13.16 7.58 8.53
C ILE A 19 -14.12 8.69 8.17
N ALA A 20 -14.90 8.46 7.12
CA ALA A 20 -15.87 9.43 6.66
C ALA A 20 -17.03 9.57 7.62
N GLN A 21 -17.52 10.80 7.81
CA GLN A 21 -18.71 11.09 8.61
C GLN A 21 -18.68 10.41 10.00
N ASP A 22 -17.51 10.37 10.64
CA ASP A 22 -17.31 9.79 11.97
C ASP A 22 -17.30 10.89 13.03
N SER A 23 -17.78 10.59 14.23
CA SER A 23 -17.82 11.55 15.34
C SER A 23 -16.47 11.72 16.03
N VAL A 24 -15.55 10.78 15.87
CA VAL A 24 -14.24 10.74 16.53
C VAL A 24 -13.13 11.13 15.57
N VAL A 25 -13.17 10.63 14.33
CA VAL A 25 -12.18 10.92 13.29
C VAL A 25 -12.64 12.08 12.41
N GLN A 26 -11.86 13.15 12.36
CA GLN A 26 -12.24 14.44 11.77
C GLN A 26 -11.63 14.69 10.39
N ASN A 27 -10.44 14.16 10.11
CA ASN A 27 -9.77 14.38 8.84
C ASN A 27 -10.57 13.78 7.65
N GLN A 28 -10.49 14.43 6.50
CA GLN A 28 -11.36 14.13 5.35
C GLN A 28 -10.68 13.30 4.25
N ILE A 29 -9.54 12.65 4.52
CA ILE A 29 -8.77 11.95 3.48
C ILE A 29 -9.61 10.84 2.82
N ALA A 30 -10.34 10.03 3.60
CA ALA A 30 -11.25 9.01 3.09
C ALA A 30 -12.37 9.60 2.21
N ASP A 31 -12.92 10.75 2.60
CA ASP A 31 -13.98 11.43 1.84
C ASP A 31 -13.49 12.00 0.51
N VAL A 32 -12.29 12.54 0.48
CA VAL A 32 -11.71 13.06 -0.76
C VAL A 32 -11.29 11.91 -1.68
N LEU A 33 -10.71 10.82 -1.14
CA LEU A 33 -10.40 9.62 -1.92
C LEU A 33 -11.67 9.00 -2.53
N PHE A 34 -12.72 8.83 -1.72
CA PHE A 34 -14.01 8.32 -2.18
C PHE A 34 -14.57 9.18 -3.32
N ARG A 35 -14.66 10.50 -3.15
CA ARG A 35 -15.18 11.40 -4.18
C ARG A 35 -14.34 11.38 -5.46
N ARG A 36 -13.02 11.30 -5.34
CA ARG A 36 -12.14 11.23 -6.51
C ARG A 36 -12.35 9.94 -7.30
N ILE A 37 -12.44 8.80 -6.61
CA ILE A 37 -12.74 7.51 -7.24
C ILE A 37 -14.14 7.53 -7.87
N GLU A 38 -15.13 8.05 -7.15
CA GLU A 38 -16.50 8.18 -7.64
C GLU A 38 -16.56 9.02 -8.94
N ARG A 39 -15.83 10.14 -8.99
CA ARG A 39 -15.69 10.94 -10.20
C ARG A 39 -15.08 10.14 -11.36
N ALA A 40 -13.98 9.42 -11.10
CA ALA A 40 -13.34 8.60 -12.13
C ALA A 40 -14.32 7.56 -12.69
N HIS A 41 -15.04 6.88 -11.80
CA HIS A 41 -16.01 5.86 -12.18
C HIS A 41 -17.15 6.43 -13.02
N LYS A 42 -17.76 7.54 -12.59
CA LYS A 42 -18.84 8.22 -13.32
C LYS A 42 -18.42 8.68 -14.71
N ASN A 43 -17.15 9.10 -14.86
CA ASN A 43 -16.60 9.57 -16.12
C ASN A 43 -15.96 8.47 -16.97
N ALA A 44 -16.00 7.20 -16.53
CA ALA A 44 -15.28 6.09 -17.15
C ALA A 44 -13.76 6.37 -17.34
N GLU A 45 -13.16 7.13 -16.42
CA GLU A 45 -11.74 7.45 -16.41
C GLU A 45 -10.93 6.30 -15.80
N LYS A 46 -9.79 5.99 -16.41
CA LYS A 46 -8.81 5.09 -15.81
C LYS A 46 -8.08 5.84 -14.69
N PHE A 47 -8.34 5.44 -13.44
CA PHE A 47 -7.73 6.06 -12.25
C PHE A 47 -7.28 5.01 -11.25
N ARG A 48 -6.02 5.08 -10.79
CA ARG A 48 -5.41 4.07 -9.89
C ARG A 48 -4.89 4.69 -8.60
N ILE A 49 -5.05 3.99 -7.49
CA ILE A 49 -4.51 4.37 -6.19
C ILE A 49 -3.76 3.20 -5.59
N TYR A 50 -2.52 3.45 -5.20
CA TYR A 50 -1.64 2.50 -4.54
C TYR A 50 -1.40 3.00 -3.12
N VAL A 51 -1.68 2.18 -2.12
CA VAL A 51 -1.45 2.54 -0.71
C VAL A 51 -0.54 1.49 -0.08
N VAL A 52 0.63 1.90 0.39
CA VAL A 52 1.59 1.04 1.10
C VAL A 52 1.60 1.43 2.58
N LEU A 53 1.31 0.47 3.44
CA LEU A 53 1.21 0.61 4.90
C LEU A 53 2.11 -0.40 5.59
N PRO A 54 2.53 -0.16 6.85
CA PRO A 54 3.18 -1.21 7.61
C PRO A 54 2.19 -2.34 7.87
N LEU A 55 2.63 -3.59 7.75
CA LEU A 55 1.77 -4.77 7.98
C LEU A 55 1.23 -4.82 9.42
N LEU A 56 2.00 -4.33 10.39
CA LEU A 56 1.57 -4.13 11.77
C LEU A 56 2.04 -2.76 12.28
N PRO A 57 1.27 -2.10 13.15
CA PRO A 57 1.74 -0.92 13.88
C PRO A 57 2.99 -1.23 14.71
N GLY A 58 3.98 -0.33 14.68
CA GLY A 58 5.26 -0.48 15.40
C GLY A 58 5.15 -0.02 16.84
N PHE A 59 4.53 -0.82 17.70
CA PHE A 59 4.43 -0.58 19.14
C PHE A 59 4.74 -1.85 19.92
N ASP A 60 5.42 -1.71 21.06
CA ASP A 60 5.70 -2.83 21.97
C ASP A 60 4.47 -3.27 22.77
N ASN A 61 3.46 -2.40 22.87
CA ASN A 61 2.24 -2.65 23.64
C ASN A 61 1.13 -3.24 22.76
N THR A 62 0.70 -4.47 23.07
CA THR A 62 -0.34 -5.18 22.32
C THR A 62 -1.67 -4.43 22.25
N ASN A 63 -2.10 -3.75 23.32
CA ASN A 63 -3.34 -2.96 23.32
C ASN A 63 -3.23 -1.75 22.39
N ALA A 64 -2.05 -1.10 22.34
CA ALA A 64 -1.80 -0.01 21.40
C ALA A 64 -1.84 -0.49 19.95
N VAL A 65 -1.19 -1.62 19.65
CA VAL A 65 -1.27 -2.28 18.34
C VAL A 65 -2.73 -2.55 17.95
N GLN A 66 -3.51 -3.16 18.85
CA GLN A 66 -4.92 -3.47 18.59
C GLN A 66 -5.78 -2.23 18.37
N ALA A 67 -5.59 -1.18 19.17
CA ALA A 67 -6.33 0.07 19.03
C ALA A 67 -6.06 0.76 17.69
N VAL A 68 -4.79 0.81 17.27
CA VAL A 68 -4.42 1.38 15.97
C VAL A 68 -4.94 0.52 14.82
N LEU A 69 -4.79 -0.81 14.89
CA LEU A 69 -5.35 -1.73 13.90
C LEU A 69 -6.86 -1.58 13.78
N TYR A 70 -7.58 -1.40 14.88
CA TYR A 70 -9.02 -1.16 14.87
C TYR A 70 -9.38 0.07 14.01
N PHE A 71 -8.69 1.19 14.20
CA PHE A 71 -8.94 2.41 13.42
C PHE A 71 -8.50 2.28 11.95
N ILE A 72 -7.38 1.61 11.67
CA ILE A 72 -6.96 1.32 10.28
C ILE A 72 -8.02 0.46 9.58
N MET A 73 -8.47 -0.61 10.22
CA MET A 73 -9.50 -1.49 9.66
C MET A 73 -10.82 -0.76 9.46
N ARG A 74 -11.22 0.14 10.38
CA ARG A 74 -12.41 0.99 10.20
C ARG A 74 -12.28 2.03 9.09
N SER A 75 -11.06 2.47 8.79
CA SER A 75 -10.79 3.39 7.69
C SER A 75 -10.90 2.68 6.35
N ILE A 76 -10.39 1.45 6.27
CA ILE A 76 -10.29 0.70 5.01
C ILE A 76 -11.57 -0.11 4.72
N ILE A 77 -11.97 -1.04 5.58
CA ILE A 77 -12.93 -2.11 5.22
C ILE A 77 -14.04 -2.41 6.26
N LYS A 78 -13.89 -2.00 7.52
CA LYS A 78 -14.82 -2.33 8.61
C LYS A 78 -15.79 -1.19 8.91
N GLY A 79 -17.08 -1.49 8.82
CA GLY A 79 -18.16 -0.53 9.09
C GLY A 79 -18.60 0.21 7.84
N ASP A 80 -19.81 0.77 7.94
CA ASP A 80 -20.55 1.34 6.80
C ASP A 80 -19.90 2.56 6.16
N ASN A 81 -19.07 3.27 6.93
CA ASN A 81 -18.38 4.48 6.51
C ASN A 81 -16.92 4.22 6.10
N SER A 82 -16.45 2.97 6.14
CA SER A 82 -15.11 2.61 5.65
C SER A 82 -15.02 2.81 4.14
N LEU A 83 -13.83 3.17 3.65
CA LEU A 83 -13.62 3.55 2.24
C LEU A 83 -14.11 2.48 1.27
N LEU A 84 -13.71 1.22 1.46
CA LEU A 84 -14.08 0.14 0.56
C LEU A 84 -15.59 -0.16 0.62
N LYS A 85 -16.20 -0.13 1.81
CA LYS A 85 -17.65 -0.36 1.94
C LYS A 85 -18.48 0.73 1.29
N ARG A 86 -18.03 1.99 1.35
CA ARG A 86 -18.69 3.11 0.66
C ARG A 86 -18.61 2.95 -0.86
N LEU A 87 -17.46 2.56 -1.40
CA LEU A 87 -17.30 2.27 -2.82
C LEU A 87 -18.23 1.13 -3.27
N GLU A 88 -18.28 0.03 -2.52
CA GLU A 88 -19.19 -1.09 -2.78
C GLU A 88 -20.67 -0.66 -2.78
N LYS A 89 -21.09 0.16 -1.81
CA LYS A 89 -22.46 0.72 -1.74
C LYS A 89 -22.80 1.63 -2.92
N ALA A 90 -21.81 2.30 -3.48
CA ALA A 90 -21.95 3.11 -4.69
C ALA A 90 -21.85 2.28 -5.98
N CYS A 91 -21.83 0.94 -5.89
CA CYS A 91 -21.64 0.01 -7.01
C CYS A 91 -20.30 0.19 -7.75
N ILE A 92 -19.28 0.71 -7.06
CA ILE A 92 -17.93 0.91 -7.60
C ILE A 92 -17.03 -0.24 -7.15
N PRO A 93 -16.48 -1.07 -8.06
CA PRO A 93 -15.59 -2.16 -7.69
C PRO A 93 -14.26 -1.61 -7.12
N PRO A 94 -13.97 -1.72 -5.80
CA PRO A 94 -12.83 -1.00 -5.23
C PRO A 94 -11.48 -1.45 -5.78
N LYS A 95 -11.35 -2.76 -6.05
CA LYS A 95 -10.14 -3.38 -6.64
C LYS A 95 -9.68 -2.73 -7.95
N ASP A 96 -10.59 -2.09 -8.68
CA ASP A 96 -10.29 -1.41 -9.94
C ASP A 96 -9.75 0.01 -9.71
N TYR A 97 -9.78 0.55 -8.50
CA TYR A 97 -9.37 1.93 -8.24
C TYR A 97 -8.36 2.08 -7.11
N ILE A 98 -8.41 1.23 -6.08
CA ILE A 98 -7.52 1.34 -4.93
C ILE A 98 -7.12 -0.03 -4.41
N ASN A 99 -5.82 -0.20 -4.15
CA ASN A 99 -5.27 -1.38 -3.51
C ASN A 99 -4.34 -1.01 -2.36
N PHE A 100 -4.32 -1.86 -1.33
CA PHE A 100 -3.51 -1.72 -0.13
C PHE A 100 -2.45 -2.81 -0.08
N PHE A 101 -1.23 -2.42 0.23
CA PHE A 101 -0.05 -3.27 0.24
C PHE A 101 0.73 -3.06 1.53
N GLY A 102 1.57 -4.04 1.87
CA GLY A 102 2.60 -3.91 2.88
C GLY A 102 3.89 -4.53 2.39
N MET A 103 4.94 -4.45 3.19
CA MET A 103 6.27 -4.95 2.81
C MET A 103 6.81 -5.94 3.86
N ARG A 104 7.51 -6.97 3.38
CA ARG A 104 8.15 -8.00 4.20
C ARG A 104 9.42 -8.50 3.54
N HIS A 105 10.44 -8.76 4.35
CA HIS A 105 11.71 -9.31 3.90
C HIS A 105 12.06 -10.60 4.64
N HIS A 106 13.06 -11.31 4.13
CA HIS A 106 13.64 -12.50 4.75
C HIS A 106 15.13 -12.56 4.49
N ASP A 107 15.86 -13.21 5.38
CA ASP A 107 17.30 -13.46 5.23
C ASP A 107 17.72 -14.65 6.10
N ILE A 108 18.99 -15.04 6.01
CA ILE A 108 19.61 -16.08 6.83
C ILE A 108 20.32 -15.43 8.01
N LEU A 109 19.77 -15.59 9.21
CA LEU A 109 20.39 -15.15 10.45
C LEU A 109 20.95 -16.37 11.21
N MET A 110 22.27 -16.41 11.40
CA MET A 110 22.96 -17.51 12.11
C MET A 110 22.59 -18.90 11.55
N GLY A 111 22.55 -19.02 10.22
CA GLY A 111 22.20 -20.26 9.52
C GLY A 111 20.71 -20.61 9.53
N ARG A 112 19.84 -19.72 10.03
CA ARG A 112 18.38 -19.93 10.06
C ARG A 112 17.68 -18.93 9.15
N LEU A 113 16.76 -19.42 8.33
CA LEU A 113 15.89 -18.56 7.53
C LEU A 113 14.89 -17.85 8.46
N VAL A 114 14.91 -16.52 8.43
CA VAL A 114 14.04 -15.64 9.22
C VAL A 114 13.32 -14.65 8.31
N THR A 115 12.21 -14.10 8.77
CA THR A 115 11.45 -13.06 8.07
C THR A 115 11.01 -11.98 9.04
N GLU A 116 10.95 -10.73 8.57
CA GLU A 116 10.36 -9.62 9.31
C GLU A 116 9.67 -8.62 8.37
N ILE A 117 8.70 -7.88 8.90
CA ILE A 117 8.05 -6.78 8.17
C ILE A 117 9.06 -5.68 7.89
N ILE A 118 8.97 -5.05 6.72
CA ILE A 118 9.63 -3.76 6.50
C ILE A 118 8.67 -2.70 7.02
N TYR A 119 9.12 -1.96 8.02
CA TYR A 119 8.27 -0.97 8.66
C TYR A 119 8.17 0.30 7.82
N VAL A 120 7.03 0.49 7.16
CA VAL A 120 6.72 1.71 6.40
C VAL A 120 6.57 2.87 7.36
N HIS A 121 7.62 3.67 7.52
CA HIS A 121 7.60 4.90 8.31
C HIS A 121 7.44 6.16 7.43
N SER A 122 7.44 6.01 6.11
CA SER A 122 7.22 7.09 5.15
C SER A 122 5.95 7.89 5.45
N LYS A 123 5.93 9.15 5.03
CA LYS A 123 4.72 9.96 4.86
C LYS A 123 4.82 10.68 3.52
N LEU A 124 4.52 9.95 2.46
CA LEU A 124 4.71 10.35 1.07
C LEU A 124 3.41 10.15 0.30
N MET A 125 3.09 11.11 -0.56
CA MET A 125 2.09 10.95 -1.60
C MET A 125 2.60 11.54 -2.91
N ILE A 126 2.55 10.76 -3.99
CA ILE A 126 2.88 11.20 -5.36
C ILE A 126 1.61 11.18 -6.19
N ILE A 127 1.38 12.23 -6.97
CA ILE A 127 0.17 12.43 -7.77
C ILE A 127 0.59 12.71 -9.22
N ASP A 128 0.07 11.89 -10.13
CA ASP A 128 0.19 12.04 -11.59
C ASP A 128 1.64 12.24 -12.11
N ASP A 129 2.64 11.72 -11.39
CA ASP A 129 4.07 11.98 -11.63
C ASP A 129 4.40 13.48 -11.80
N ARG A 130 3.63 14.41 -11.21
CA ARG A 130 3.84 15.87 -11.34
C ARG A 130 3.94 16.60 -10.02
N MET A 131 3.36 16.01 -8.98
CA MET A 131 3.30 16.61 -7.66
C MET A 131 3.59 15.54 -6.62
N ALA A 132 4.36 15.89 -5.61
CA ALA A 132 4.55 15.07 -4.43
C ALA A 132 4.35 15.90 -3.16
N ILE A 133 3.91 15.26 -2.09
CA ILE A 133 3.99 15.79 -0.73
C ILE A 133 4.73 14.79 0.13
N CYS A 134 5.73 15.27 0.86
CA CYS A 134 6.48 14.46 1.82
C CYS A 134 6.74 15.25 3.09
N GLY A 135 6.86 14.55 4.22
CA GLY A 135 7.07 15.20 5.51
C GLY A 135 6.94 14.26 6.68
N SER A 136 6.50 14.80 7.82
CA SER A 136 6.27 14.06 9.06
C SER A 136 4.80 13.66 9.28
N ALA A 137 3.85 14.34 8.61
CA ALA A 137 2.43 14.18 8.87
C ALA A 137 1.87 12.83 8.43
N ASN A 138 1.39 12.04 9.39
CA ASN A 138 0.69 10.80 9.12
C ASN A 138 -0.73 11.05 8.60
N ILE A 139 -1.34 10.06 7.93
CA ILE A 139 -2.79 10.09 7.66
C ILE A 139 -3.52 9.68 8.94
N ASN A 140 -3.65 10.63 9.86
CA ASN A 140 -4.48 10.53 11.05
C ASN A 140 -4.80 11.95 11.57
N ASP A 141 -5.75 12.05 12.50
CA ASP A 141 -6.09 13.36 13.06
C ASP A 141 -4.94 13.98 13.87
N ARG A 142 -4.11 13.17 14.53
CA ARG A 142 -2.98 13.68 15.33
C ARG A 142 -2.06 14.58 14.50
N SER A 143 -1.81 14.20 13.25
CA SER A 143 -0.96 14.95 12.34
C SER A 143 -1.75 15.98 11.50
N LEU A 144 -3.02 15.73 11.16
CA LEU A 144 -3.72 16.51 10.11
C LEU A 144 -4.66 17.62 10.59
N VAL A 145 -5.17 17.59 11.83
CA VAL A 145 -6.14 18.60 12.28
C VAL A 145 -5.50 19.90 12.77
N GLY A 146 -4.17 19.92 12.93
CA GLY A 146 -3.38 21.13 13.23
C GLY A 146 -3.40 21.63 14.68
N ASN A 147 -4.26 21.09 15.55
CA ASN A 147 -4.31 21.46 16.97
C ASN A 147 -3.75 20.36 17.91
N ARG A 148 -2.97 19.43 17.36
CA ARG A 148 -2.38 18.29 18.07
C ARG A 148 -0.86 18.29 17.89
N ASP A 149 -0.29 17.38 17.12
CA ASP A 149 1.16 17.32 16.92
C ASP A 149 1.60 18.41 15.95
N SER A 150 2.82 18.93 16.16
CA SER A 150 3.47 19.83 15.21
C SER A 150 4.07 19.01 14.08
N GLU A 151 3.68 19.31 12.85
CA GLU A 151 4.11 18.58 11.65
C GLU A 151 4.70 19.54 10.62
N PHE A 152 5.58 19.02 9.77
CA PHE A 152 6.12 19.75 8.64
C PHE A 152 6.05 18.90 7.38
N CYS A 153 5.59 19.51 6.28
CA CYS A 153 5.50 18.89 4.97
C CYS A 153 5.97 19.85 3.89
N VAL A 154 6.59 19.30 2.85
CA VAL A 154 6.95 20.01 1.61
C VAL A 154 6.07 19.50 0.50
N VAL A 155 5.48 20.42 -0.27
CA VAL A 155 4.82 20.11 -1.54
C VAL A 155 5.80 20.43 -2.66
N ILE A 156 6.09 19.43 -3.48
CA ILE A 156 6.99 19.50 -4.62
C ILE A 156 6.11 19.49 -5.87
N ASN A 157 6.26 20.51 -6.72
CA ASN A 157 5.63 20.59 -8.02
C ASN A 157 6.72 20.64 -9.07
N ASP A 158 6.70 19.70 -10.00
CA ASP A 158 7.67 19.70 -11.10
C ASP A 158 7.41 20.87 -12.05
N ILE A 159 8.51 21.52 -12.45
CA ILE A 159 8.55 22.53 -13.52
C ILE A 159 9.21 21.92 -14.76
N GLU A 160 10.25 21.10 -14.57
CA GLU A 160 10.87 20.32 -15.64
C GLU A 160 10.00 19.09 -15.95
N GLU A 161 9.58 18.99 -17.21
CA GLU A 161 8.76 17.89 -17.69
C GLU A 161 9.53 17.00 -18.68
N GLU A 162 9.16 15.73 -18.73
CA GLU A 162 9.61 14.74 -19.70
C GLU A 162 8.42 14.02 -20.35
N ASP A 163 8.69 13.28 -21.43
CA ASP A 163 7.67 12.44 -22.04
C ASP A 163 7.40 11.23 -21.16
N GLY A 164 6.12 11.00 -20.87
CA GLY A 164 5.62 9.84 -20.16
C GLY A 164 4.39 9.28 -20.84
N ARG A 165 3.77 8.28 -20.21
CA ARG A 165 2.54 7.69 -20.70
C ARG A 165 1.63 7.31 -19.54
N PHE A 166 0.32 7.51 -19.70
CA PHE A 166 -0.68 6.96 -18.81
C PHE A 166 -1.77 6.28 -19.61
N ASN A 167 -2.04 5.01 -19.30
CA ASN A 167 -2.97 4.16 -20.04
C ASN A 167 -2.69 4.18 -21.56
N ARG A 168 -1.41 4.03 -21.91
CA ARG A 168 -0.85 4.05 -23.28
C ARG A 168 -1.01 5.37 -24.03
N GLN A 169 -1.49 6.42 -23.37
CA GLN A 169 -1.60 7.75 -23.96
C GLN A 169 -0.37 8.59 -23.61
N PRO A 170 0.26 9.28 -24.58
CA PRO A 170 1.34 10.22 -24.30
C PRO A 170 0.89 11.32 -23.35
N VAL A 171 1.68 11.57 -22.32
CA VAL A 171 1.47 12.66 -21.37
C VAL A 171 2.80 13.31 -21.03
N ARG A 172 2.75 14.57 -20.61
CA ARG A 172 3.91 15.22 -20.02
C ARG A 172 3.91 14.95 -18.53
N VAL A 173 4.98 14.39 -18.01
CA VAL A 173 5.15 14.09 -16.57
C VAL A 173 6.29 14.93 -15.99
N GLY A 174 6.26 15.16 -14.70
CA GLY A 174 7.33 15.84 -13.98
C GLY A 174 8.56 14.94 -13.86
N LYS A 175 9.74 15.49 -14.13
CA LYS A 175 10.98 14.73 -14.14
C LYS A 175 11.35 14.21 -12.75
N PHE A 176 11.21 15.03 -11.71
CA PHE A 176 11.51 14.62 -10.34
C PHE A 176 10.51 13.57 -9.83
N CYS A 177 9.22 13.89 -9.85
CA CYS A 177 8.17 13.02 -9.32
C CYS A 177 8.09 11.68 -10.07
N SER A 178 8.22 11.70 -11.41
CA SER A 178 8.27 10.47 -12.20
C SER A 178 9.48 9.60 -11.87
N SER A 179 10.67 10.21 -11.74
CA SER A 179 11.88 9.47 -11.37
C SER A 179 11.78 8.85 -9.97
N TRP A 180 11.18 9.56 -9.01
CA TRP A 180 11.01 9.07 -7.65
C TRP A 180 10.04 7.88 -7.61
N ARG A 181 8.90 8.00 -8.27
CA ARG A 181 7.91 6.92 -8.36
C ARG A 181 8.43 5.71 -9.15
N LYS A 182 9.25 5.91 -10.20
CA LYS A 182 9.98 4.83 -10.92
C LYS A 182 10.85 4.05 -9.95
N LYS A 183 11.75 4.72 -9.22
CA LYS A 183 12.65 4.07 -8.25
C LYS A 183 11.89 3.30 -7.17
N ILE A 184 10.80 3.86 -6.65
CA ILE A 184 9.99 3.17 -5.65
C ILE A 184 9.37 1.91 -6.24
N PHE A 185 8.76 1.99 -7.43
CA PHE A 185 8.12 0.83 -8.05
C PHE A 185 9.15 -0.24 -8.47
N GLU A 186 10.33 0.16 -8.92
CA GLU A 186 11.44 -0.74 -9.25
C GLU A 186 11.89 -1.53 -8.01
N MET A 187 11.98 -0.84 -6.88
CA MET A 187 12.33 -1.41 -5.58
C MET A 187 11.22 -2.34 -5.08
N LEU A 188 9.95 -1.91 -5.05
CA LEU A 188 8.84 -2.72 -4.56
C LEU A 188 8.61 -4.00 -5.38
N LEU A 189 8.81 -3.93 -6.70
CA LEU A 189 8.54 -5.05 -7.60
C LEU A 189 9.78 -5.89 -7.94
N GLY A 190 10.97 -5.46 -7.52
CA GLY A 190 12.24 -6.14 -7.81
C GLY A 190 12.70 -6.00 -9.26
N ILE A 191 12.08 -5.09 -10.01
CA ILE A 191 12.34 -4.85 -11.44
C ILE A 191 13.79 -4.39 -11.68
N GLN A 192 14.39 -3.71 -10.69
CA GLN A 192 15.80 -3.30 -10.75
C GLN A 192 16.78 -4.48 -10.83
N PHE A 193 16.38 -5.67 -10.36
CA PHE A 193 17.19 -6.88 -10.41
C PHE A 193 16.80 -7.75 -11.59
N GLU A 194 15.50 -7.94 -11.82
CA GLU A 194 14.97 -8.78 -12.90
C GLU A 194 13.60 -8.28 -13.38
N ASN A 195 13.46 -8.08 -14.70
CA ASN A 195 12.17 -7.75 -15.34
C ASN A 195 11.75 -8.81 -16.36
N PRO A 196 11.42 -10.04 -15.91
CA PRO A 196 11.25 -11.19 -16.81
C PRO A 196 9.99 -11.09 -17.68
N ASN A 197 9.02 -10.26 -17.29
CA ASN A 197 7.81 -10.01 -18.09
C ASN A 197 7.92 -8.72 -18.92
N ASN A 198 9.09 -8.06 -18.92
CA ASN A 198 9.31 -6.77 -19.57
C ASN A 198 8.23 -5.73 -19.24
N ILE A 199 7.81 -5.69 -17.97
CA ILE A 199 6.75 -4.81 -17.50
C ILE A 199 7.16 -3.35 -17.65
N ASP A 200 6.27 -2.57 -18.26
CA ASP A 200 6.45 -1.14 -18.46
C ASP A 200 6.07 -0.36 -17.19
N ILE A 201 7.07 -0.07 -16.38
CA ILE A 201 6.94 0.75 -15.15
C ILE A 201 6.69 2.23 -15.42
N THR A 202 6.79 2.67 -16.68
CA THR A 202 6.54 4.06 -17.06
C THR A 202 5.05 4.37 -17.19
N ASP A 203 4.19 3.34 -17.24
CA ASP A 203 2.73 3.48 -17.26
C ASP A 203 2.07 2.91 -15.99
N PRO A 204 2.04 3.69 -14.88
CA PRO A 204 1.47 3.25 -13.61
C PRO A 204 -0.07 3.14 -13.63
N VAL A 205 -0.74 3.36 -14.77
CA VAL A 205 -2.21 3.42 -14.87
C VAL A 205 -2.77 2.26 -15.70
N SER A 206 -1.95 1.71 -16.60
CA SER A 206 -2.31 0.59 -17.46
C SER A 206 -2.82 -0.62 -16.67
N ASP A 207 -3.77 -1.34 -17.27
CA ASP A 207 -4.36 -2.55 -16.66
C ASP A 207 -3.30 -3.65 -16.45
N GLU A 208 -2.33 -3.72 -17.37
CA GLU A 208 -1.20 -4.65 -17.34
C GLU A 208 -0.31 -4.40 -16.13
N PHE A 209 0.18 -3.16 -15.96
CA PHE A 209 1.02 -2.79 -14.82
C PHE A 209 0.25 -2.93 -13.50
N TYR A 210 -0.99 -2.46 -13.44
CA TYR A 210 -1.80 -2.49 -12.23
C TYR A 210 -2.14 -3.93 -11.79
N SER A 211 -2.38 -4.83 -12.73
CA SER A 211 -2.61 -6.26 -12.44
C SER A 211 -1.31 -6.93 -12.00
N TYR A 212 -0.19 -6.65 -12.68
CA TYR A 212 1.12 -7.18 -12.31
C TYR A 212 1.51 -6.81 -10.87
N PHE A 213 1.31 -5.54 -10.47
CA PHE A 213 1.59 -5.09 -9.10
C PHE A 213 0.81 -5.92 -8.07
N GLN A 214 -0.48 -6.14 -8.32
CA GLN A 214 -1.33 -6.95 -7.44
C GLN A 214 -0.91 -8.43 -7.42
N ASP A 215 -0.52 -8.98 -8.55
CA ASP A 215 -0.12 -10.39 -8.66
C ASP A 215 1.21 -10.66 -7.95
N VAL A 216 2.18 -9.74 -8.04
CA VAL A 216 3.41 -9.80 -7.25
C VAL A 216 3.07 -9.80 -5.75
N ALA A 217 2.25 -8.86 -5.29
CA ALA A 217 1.85 -8.78 -3.87
C ALA A 217 1.15 -10.07 -3.38
N LYS A 218 0.22 -10.62 -4.18
CA LYS A 218 -0.48 -11.87 -3.86
C LYS A 218 0.48 -13.05 -3.81
N GLN A 219 1.36 -13.18 -4.81
CA GLN A 219 2.33 -14.28 -4.87
C GLN A 219 3.30 -14.23 -3.70
N ASN A 220 3.84 -13.05 -3.37
CA ASN A 220 4.70 -12.85 -2.21
C ASN A 220 3.98 -13.21 -0.91
N THR A 221 2.72 -12.78 -0.75
CA THR A 221 1.90 -13.10 0.43
C THR A 221 1.77 -14.62 0.61
N LEU A 222 1.39 -15.34 -0.46
CA LEU A 222 1.26 -16.80 -0.42
C LEU A 222 2.58 -17.50 -0.07
N ILE A 223 3.70 -17.04 -0.64
CA ILE A 223 5.03 -17.58 -0.31
C ILE A 223 5.33 -17.42 1.18
N TYR A 224 5.12 -16.22 1.72
CA TYR A 224 5.41 -15.96 3.14
C TYR A 224 4.48 -16.75 4.08
N GLU A 225 3.19 -16.85 3.77
CA GLU A 225 2.25 -17.66 4.55
C GLU A 225 2.62 -19.14 4.53
N GLU A 226 2.97 -19.71 3.37
CA GLU A 226 3.36 -21.12 3.25
C GLU A 226 4.69 -21.43 3.94
N VAL A 227 5.70 -20.56 3.77
CA VAL A 227 7.05 -20.84 4.25
C VAL A 227 7.18 -20.56 5.75
N PHE A 228 6.58 -19.46 6.22
CA PHE A 228 6.82 -18.92 7.55
C PHE A 228 5.59 -18.90 8.46
N ALA A 229 4.38 -19.13 7.94
CA ALA A 229 3.12 -18.92 8.66
C ALA A 229 3.05 -17.52 9.30
N THR A 230 3.31 -16.47 8.50
CA THR A 230 3.40 -15.09 8.98
C THR A 230 2.05 -14.51 9.39
N ILE A 231 2.09 -13.61 10.37
CA ILE A 231 1.00 -12.68 10.66
C ILE A 231 1.39 -11.26 10.22
N PRO A 232 0.41 -10.38 9.89
CA PRO A 232 -1.02 -10.65 9.80
C PRO A 232 -1.37 -11.55 8.60
N THR A 233 -2.52 -12.22 8.66
CA THR A 233 -3.03 -13.12 7.60
C THR A 233 -4.56 -13.16 7.61
N ASP A 234 -5.16 -13.36 6.44
CA ASP A 234 -6.61 -13.55 6.27
C ASP A 234 -7.13 -14.90 6.81
N HIS A 235 -6.24 -15.86 7.08
CA HIS A 235 -6.59 -17.16 7.68
C HIS A 235 -7.02 -17.06 9.14
N THR A 236 -6.68 -15.96 9.82
CA THR A 236 -6.95 -15.75 11.25
C THR A 236 -7.88 -14.56 11.47
N ARG A 237 -8.98 -14.78 12.19
CA ARG A 237 -10.00 -13.76 12.51
C ARG A 237 -10.24 -13.60 14.00
N THR A 238 -9.68 -14.49 14.83
CA THR A 238 -9.79 -14.45 16.30
C THR A 238 -8.43 -14.68 16.95
N PHE A 239 -8.26 -14.23 18.20
CA PHE A 239 -7.02 -14.46 18.95
C PHE A 239 -6.70 -15.95 19.13
N ALA A 240 -7.72 -16.78 19.33
CA ALA A 240 -7.54 -18.24 19.41
C ALA A 240 -6.97 -18.81 18.10
N GLN A 241 -7.44 -18.33 16.95
CA GLN A 241 -6.90 -18.73 15.64
C GLN A 241 -5.47 -18.26 15.44
N VAL A 242 -5.13 -17.04 15.89
CA VAL A 242 -3.73 -16.54 15.84
C VAL A 242 -2.80 -17.43 16.66
N THR A 243 -3.19 -17.78 17.90
CA THR A 243 -2.40 -18.68 18.75
C THR A 243 -2.21 -20.04 18.10
N ALA A 244 -3.28 -20.63 17.54
CA ALA A 244 -3.21 -21.91 16.84
C ALA A 244 -2.32 -21.85 15.60
N TYR A 245 -2.45 -20.79 14.78
CA TYR A 245 -1.69 -20.61 13.55
C TYR A 245 -0.19 -20.45 13.82
N ASN A 246 0.18 -19.64 14.82
CA ASN A 246 1.58 -19.46 15.21
C ASN A 246 2.25 -20.74 15.75
N GLY A 247 1.46 -21.65 16.31
CA GLY A 247 1.92 -22.94 16.83
C GLY A 247 2.06 -24.04 15.77
N MET A 248 1.64 -23.80 14.52
CA MET A 248 1.77 -24.80 13.45
C MET A 248 3.23 -25.02 13.06
N ALA A 249 3.55 -26.24 12.62
CA ALA A 249 4.84 -26.54 12.03
C ALA A 249 5.04 -25.70 10.76
N LYS A 250 6.17 -25.00 10.66
CA LYS A 250 6.50 -24.12 9.53
C LYS A 250 7.34 -24.87 8.51
N MET A 251 7.10 -24.60 7.22
CA MET A 251 7.87 -25.25 6.15
C MET A 251 9.36 -24.92 6.25
N LYS A 252 9.71 -23.69 6.66
CA LYS A 252 11.10 -23.26 6.88
C LYS A 252 11.90 -24.18 7.82
N ASP A 253 11.21 -24.88 8.73
CA ASP A 253 11.81 -25.74 9.76
C ASP A 253 11.75 -27.23 9.39
N THR A 254 11.05 -27.61 8.32
CA THR A 254 10.76 -29.02 8.01
C THR A 254 11.27 -29.50 6.64
N ASP A 255 11.38 -28.63 5.63
CA ASP A 255 11.75 -29.04 4.27
C ASP A 255 12.59 -27.98 3.53
N PRO A 256 13.94 -28.01 3.67
CA PRO A 256 14.82 -27.02 3.04
C PRO A 256 14.73 -26.96 1.51
N ILE A 257 14.43 -28.08 0.85
CA ILE A 257 14.35 -28.16 -0.62
C ILE A 257 13.08 -27.43 -1.10
N LYS A 258 11.93 -27.71 -0.48
CA LYS A 258 10.69 -27.00 -0.83
C LYS A 258 10.79 -25.51 -0.52
N VAL A 259 11.43 -25.14 0.59
CA VAL A 259 11.71 -23.74 0.93
C VAL A 259 12.48 -23.08 -0.20
N TYR A 260 13.62 -23.66 -0.62
CA TYR A 260 14.42 -23.13 -1.72
C TYR A 260 13.57 -22.94 -3.00
N MET A 261 12.84 -23.97 -3.43
CA MET A 261 11.98 -23.88 -4.62
C MET A 261 10.90 -22.80 -4.52
N ARG A 262 10.35 -22.58 -3.32
CA ARG A 262 9.29 -21.60 -3.11
C ARG A 262 9.82 -20.17 -3.03
N MET A 263 10.91 -19.96 -2.31
CA MET A 263 11.56 -18.66 -2.16
C MET A 263 12.16 -18.14 -3.47
N HIS A 264 12.57 -19.01 -4.40
CA HIS A 264 13.00 -18.58 -5.74
C HIS A 264 11.91 -17.91 -6.59
N LYS A 265 10.64 -18.05 -6.22
CA LYS A 265 9.51 -17.39 -6.90
C LYS A 265 9.18 -16.03 -6.28
N PHE A 266 9.79 -15.69 -5.15
CA PHE A 266 9.56 -14.43 -4.45
C PHE A 266 10.15 -13.25 -5.24
N ARG A 267 9.50 -12.08 -5.16
CA ARG A 267 9.97 -10.87 -5.81
C ARG A 267 10.00 -9.69 -4.85
N SER A 268 11.21 -9.30 -4.45
CA SER A 268 11.52 -8.07 -3.71
C SER A 268 10.97 -7.91 -2.30
N PHE A 269 9.79 -7.32 -2.10
CA PHE A 269 9.28 -6.90 -0.77
C PHE A 269 7.78 -7.13 -0.59
#